data_AF-A0A840W0D1-F1
#
_entry.id   AF-A0A840W0D1-F1
#
_cell.length_a   1.000
_cell.length_b   1.000
_cell.length_c   1.000
_cell.angle_alpha   90.00
_cell.angle_beta   90.00
_cell.angle_gamma   90.00
#
_symmetry.space_group_name_H-M   'P 1'
#
loop_
_entity.id
_entity.type
_entity.pdbx_description
1 polymer ?
#
loop_
_entity_poly.entity_id
_entity_poly.type
_entity_poly.pdbx_seq_one_letter_code
_entity_poly.pdbx_strand_id
1 'polypeptide(L)' 'MGEKPSQGTGIALGLGFGVVFGAALDNLALGIALGLIFGLAFGAREPREGEE' A
#
# COMPACT_ATOMS: atom_id res chain seq x y z
N MET A 1 9.87 -7.68 21.69
CA MET A 1 9.23 -6.46 21.16
C MET A 1 8.30 -6.85 20.04
N GLY A 2 6.97 -6.81 20.24
CA GLY A 2 6.03 -6.87 19.12
C GLY A 2 5.98 -5.50 18.48
N GLU A 3 6.63 -5.33 17.33
CA GLU A 3 6.59 -4.08 16.58
C GLU A 3 5.14 -3.82 16.18
N LYS A 4 4.55 -2.73 16.67
CA LYS A 4 3.25 -2.28 16.17
C LYS A 4 3.46 -1.96 14.69
N PRO A 5 2.80 -2.66 13.75
CA PRO A 5 3.02 -2.40 12.33
C PRO A 5 2.61 -0.96 12.06
N SER A 6 3.62 -0.11 11.86
CA SER A 6 3.44 1.30 11.55
C SER A 6 2.68 1.41 10.23
N GLN A 7 1.80 2.40 10.09
CA GLN A 7 0.95 2.59 8.90
C GLN A 7 1.74 2.55 7.58
N GLY A 8 3.01 3.01 7.60
CA GLY A 8 3.92 2.93 6.45
C GLY A 8 4.19 1.51 5.93
N THR A 9 4.03 0.48 6.77
CA THR A 9 4.20 -0.93 6.39
C THR A 9 3.14 -1.37 5.38
N GLY A 10 1.89 -0.89 5.53
CA GLY A 10 0.80 -1.20 4.59
C GLY A 10 1.10 -0.64 3.20
N ILE A 11 1.49 0.63 3.13
CA ILE A 11 1.85 1.30 1.87
C ILE A 11 3.10 0.67 1.24
N ALA A 12 4.13 0.36 2.02
CA ALA A 12 5.35 -0.27 1.51
C ALA A 12 5.07 -1.66 0.90
N LEU A 13 4.25 -2.48 1.57
CA LEU A 13 3.83 -3.78 1.04
C LEU A 13 2.95 -3.62 -0.20
N GLY A 14 1.96 -2.72 -0.15
CA GLY A 14 1.07 -2.42 -1.26
C GLY A 14 1.83 -1.97 -2.51
N LEU A 15 2.76 -1.02 -2.37
CA LEU A 15 3.61 -0.57 -3.47
C LEU A 15 4.56 -1.66 -3.98
N GLY A 16 5.17 -2.45 -3.09
CA GLY A 16 6.03 -3.57 -3.48
C GLY A 16 5.29 -4.57 -4.38
N PHE A 17 4.09 -4.99 -3.97
CA PHE A 17 3.24 -5.85 -4.80
C PHE A 17 2.73 -5.14 -6.05
N GLY A 18 2.37 -3.85 -5.95
CA GLY A 18 1.91 -3.05 -7.07
C GLY A 18 2.94 -2.93 -8.18
N VAL A 19 4.22 -2.76 -7.84
CA VAL A 19 5.32 -2.74 -8.82
C VAL A 19 5.48 -4.10 -9.50
N VAL A 20 5.41 -5.20 -8.74
CA VAL A 20 5.52 -6.56 -9.31
C VAL A 20 4.37 -6.86 -10.26
N PHE A 21 3.13 -6.58 -9.85
CA PHE A 21 1.96 -6.78 -10.71
C PHE A 21 1.96 -5.81 -11.91
N GLY A 22 2.36 -4.56 -11.70
CA GLY A 22 2.49 -3.58 -12.78
C GLY A 22 3.51 -3.97 -13.82
N ALA A 23 4.66 -4.51 -13.39
CA ALA A 23 5.67 -5.05 -14.29
C ALA A 23 5.18 -6.33 -15.00
N ALA A 24 4.46 -7.20 -14.30
CA ALA A 24 3.90 -8.42 -14.90
C ALA A 24 2.81 -8.14 -15.96
N LEU A 25 2.06 -7.06 -15.79
CA LEU A 25 1.01 -6.62 -16.70
C LEU A 25 1.51 -5.65 -17.80
N ASP A 26 2.81 -5.33 -17.82
CA ASP A 26 3.40 -4.27 -18.64
C ASP A 26 2.66 -2.92 -18.49
N ASN A 27 2.07 -2.70 -17.31
CA ASN A 27 1.22 -1.57 -16.99
C ASN A 27 1.47 -1.12 -15.56
N LEU A 28 2.58 -0.40 -15.38
CA LEU A 28 3.00 0.10 -14.07
C LEU A 28 1.95 1.02 -13.44
N ALA A 29 1.23 1.81 -14.25
CA ALA A 29 0.15 2.67 -13.75
C ALA A 29 -0.96 1.86 -13.05
N LEU A 30 -1.38 0.74 -13.65
CA LEU A 30 -2.37 -0.15 -13.04
C LEU A 30 -1.82 -0.84 -11.80
N GLY A 31 -0.57 -1.29 -11.86
CA GLY A 31 0.11 -1.92 -10.73
C GLY A 31 0.21 -1.00 -9.51
N ILE A 32 0.66 0.24 -9.70
CA ILE A 32 0.78 1.25 -8.63
C ILE A 32 -0.61 1.61 -8.08
N ALA A 33 -1.62 1.79 -8.94
CA ALA A 33 -2.98 2.08 -8.50
C ALA A 33 -3.53 0.95 -7.60
N LEU A 34 -3.42 -0.31 -8.04
CA LEU A 34 -3.84 -1.48 -7.25
C LEU A 34 -3.02 -1.63 -5.97
N GLY A 35 -1.70 -1.43 -6.06
CA GLY A 35 -0.79 -1.48 -4.94
C GLY A 35 -1.10 -0.45 -3.86
N LEU A 36 -1.45 0.79 -4.25
CA LEU A 36 -1.89 1.82 -3.32
C LEU A 36 -3.23 1.49 -2.69
N ILE A 37 -4.21 1.01 -3.47
CA ILE A 37 -5.54 0.61 -2.93
C ILE A 37 -5.37 -0.51 -1.89
N PHE A 38 -4.59 -1.54 -2.20
CA PHE A 38 -4.33 -2.62 -1.25
C PHE A 38 -3.47 -2.15 -0.07
N GLY A 39 -2.44 -1.35 -0.30
CA GLY A 39 -1.58 -0.83 0.74
C GLY A 39 -2.32 0.08 1.73
N LEU A 40 -3.26 0.89 1.22
CA LEU A 40 -4.21 1.64 2.03
C LEU A 40 -5.19 0.70 2.73
N ALA A 41 -5.79 -0.28 2.07
CA ALA A 41 -6.72 -1.22 2.73
C ALA A 41 -6.06 -2.01 3.89
N PHE A 42 -4.80 -2.44 3.72
CA PHE A 42 -4.03 -3.13 4.76
C PHE A 42 -3.39 -2.19 5.79
N GLY A 43 -3.20 -0.92 5.44
CA GLY A 43 -2.65 0.13 6.31
C GLY A 43 -3.71 0.91 7.10
N ALA A 44 -4.94 0.99 6.59
CA ALA A 44 -6.08 1.73 7.13
C ALA A 44 -6.76 1.02 8.31
N ARG A 45 -5.95 0.38 9.16
CA ARG A 45 -6.40 -0.15 10.46
C ARG A 45 -6.51 0.94 11.53
N GLU A 46 -6.28 2.19 11.16
CA GLU A 46 -6.66 3.34 11.99
C GLU A 46 -6.93 4.54 11.09
N PRO A 47 -8.17 5.07 11.04
CA PRO A 47 -8.39 6.41 10.52
C PRO A 47 -7.63 7.37 11.44
N ARG A 48 -6.49 7.88 10.99
CA ARG A 48 -6.00 9.14 11.53
C ARG A 48 -6.80 10.22 10.83
N GLU A 49 -7.88 10.59 11.51
CA GLU A 49 -8.54 11.88 11.39
C GLU A 49 -7.47 12.98 11.32
N GLY A 50 -7.56 13.83 10.30
CA GLY A 50 -6.66 14.94 10.04
C GLY A 50 -5.77 14.67 8.84
N GLU A 51 -6.06 15.30 7.71
CA GLU A 51 -5.51 16.64 7.44
C GLU A 51 -6.57 17.49 6.72
N GLU A 52 -6.67 18.75 7.16
CA GLU A 52 -7.67 19.79 6.89
C GLU A 52 -7.51 20.49 5.53
#